data_AF-A0A2I9DZE0-F1
#
_entry.id   AF-A0A2I9DZE0-F1
#
_cell.length_a   1.000
_cell.length_b   1.000
_cell.length_c   1.000
_cell.angle_alpha   90.00
_cell.angle_beta   90.00
_cell.angle_gamma   90.00
#
_symmetry.space_group_name_H-M   'P 1'
#
loop_
_entity.id
_entity.type
_entity.pdbx_description
1 polymer ?
#
loop_
_entity_poly.entity_id
_entity_poly.type
_entity_poly.pdbx_seq_one_letter_code
_entity_poly.pdbx_strand_id
1 'polypeptide(L)' 'MTREFNSVVAHFGDAAIPGRIEALEGGRGFMRVSLTQPLPEAGEGTEGVLEMHDGARFRVTVTERLPGGNELRMKLVGRG' A
#
# COMPACT_ATOMS: atom_id res chain seq x y z
N MET A 1 15.85 16.50 1.12
CA MET A 1 15.89 15.03 1.21
C MET A 1 14.73 14.52 0.36
N THR A 2 15.01 14.13 -0.88
CA THR A 2 13.98 13.77 -1.87
C THR A 2 13.54 12.34 -1.57
N ARG A 3 12.28 12.13 -1.16
CA ARG A 3 11.72 10.78 -1.04
C ARG A 3 11.74 10.12 -2.43
N GLU A 4 12.12 8.84 -2.49
CA GLU A 4 12.17 8.10 -3.76
C GLU A 4 10.77 8.03 -4.39
N PHE A 5 10.68 8.10 -5.73
CA PHE A 5 9.40 8.17 -6.46
C PHE A 5 8.44 7.01 -6.14
N ASN A 6 8.98 5.82 -5.84
CA ASN A 6 8.18 4.63 -5.51
C ASN A 6 7.89 4.47 -4.02
N SER A 7 8.36 5.40 -3.16
CA SER A 7 8.12 5.32 -1.72
C SER A 7 6.69 5.72 -1.36
N VAL A 8 6.12 5.00 -0.39
CA VAL A 8 4.78 5.21 0.13
C VAL A 8 4.76 5.10 1.65
N VAL A 9 3.70 5.62 2.27
CA VAL A 9 3.32 5.31 3.65
C VAL A 9 1.92 4.71 3.61
N ALA A 10 1.79 3.46 4.07
CA ALA A 10 0.53 2.76 4.16
C ALA A 10 -0.11 2.99 5.52
N HIS A 11 -1.31 3.57 5.51
CA HIS A 11 -2.10 3.87 6.69
C HIS A 11 -3.25 2.86 6.79
N PHE A 12 -3.25 2.07 7.86
CA PHE A 12 -4.27 1.07 8.18
C PHE A 12 -4.64 1.19 9.65
N GLY A 13 -5.86 1.66 9.95
CA GLY A 13 -6.24 2.02 11.32
C GLY A 13 -5.29 3.09 11.88
N ASP A 14 -4.72 2.83 13.05
CA ASP A 14 -3.74 3.71 13.71
C ASP A 14 -2.29 3.45 13.25
N ALA A 15 -2.06 2.46 12.39
CA ALA A 15 -0.73 2.11 11.90
C ALA A 15 -0.37 2.92 10.65
N ALA A 16 0.79 3.56 10.66
CA ALA A 16 1.40 4.21 9.50
C ALA A 16 2.76 3.55 9.21
N ILE A 17 2.83 2.79 8.13
CA ILE A 17 3.99 1.94 7.83
C ILE A 17 4.62 2.37 6.50
N PRO A 18 5.90 2.78 6.50
CA PRO A 18 6.63 3.05 5.27
C PRO A 18 6.71 1.80 4.38
N GLY A 19 6.72 2.01 3.07
CA GLY A 19 6.83 0.95 2.10
C GLY A 19 7.23 1.45 0.73
N ARG A 20 7.15 0.55 -0.25
CA ARG A 20 7.48 0.82 -1.64
C ARG A 20 6.48 0.13 -2.56
N ILE A 21 6.11 0.81 -3.64
CA ILE A 21 5.40 0.18 -4.76
C ILE A 21 6.43 -0.63 -5.56
N GLU A 22 6.26 -1.95 -5.56
CA GLU A 22 7.13 -2.88 -6.28
C GLU A 22 6.67 -3.09 -7.73
N ALA A 23 5.36 -3.07 -7.96
CA ALA A 23 4.79 -3.23 -9.29
C ALA A 23 3.40 -2.60 -9.40
N LEU A 24 3.07 -2.14 -10.60
CA LEU A 24 1.69 -1.89 -11.01
C LEU A 24 1.21 -3.11 -11.79
N GLU A 25 0.14 -3.74 -11.36
CA GLU A 25 -0.32 -5.03 -11.90
C GLU A 25 -1.61 -4.84 -12.70
N GLY A 26 -1.76 -5.55 -13.83
CA GLY A 26 -3.05 -5.81 -14.48
C GLY A 26 -3.90 -4.62 -14.97
N GLY A 27 -3.43 -3.37 -14.86
CA GLY A 27 -4.22 -2.17 -15.14
C GLY A 27 -5.30 -1.90 -14.08
N ARG A 28 -6.10 -0.83 -14.23
CA ARG A 28 -7.23 -0.48 -13.33
C ARG A 28 -6.89 -0.28 -11.84
N GLY A 29 -5.66 0.10 -11.54
CA GLY A 29 -5.26 0.52 -10.20
C GLY A 29 -4.88 -0.62 -9.25
N PHE A 30 -4.58 -1.82 -9.75
CA PHE A 30 -3.95 -2.86 -8.93
C PHE A 30 -2.44 -2.61 -8.81
N MET A 31 -1.90 -2.86 -7.64
CA MET A 31 -0.50 -2.65 -7.33
C MET A 31 0.00 -3.63 -6.27
N ARG A 32 1.30 -3.88 -6.29
CA ARG A 32 2.00 -4.64 -5.27
C ARG A 32 2.86 -3.67 -4.44
N VAL A 33 2.69 -3.74 -3.13
CA VAL A 33 3.38 -2.89 -2.16
C VAL A 33 4.14 -3.76 -1.18
N SER A 34 5.42 -3.46 -0.98
CA SER A 34 6.24 -4.01 0.11
C SER A 34 6.25 -3.02 1.28
N LEU A 35 6.01 -3.50 2.49
CA LEU A 35 6.08 -2.71 3.71
C LEU A 35 7.41 -2.98 4.44
N THR A 36 7.94 -1.99 5.15
CA THR A 36 9.19 -2.15 5.92
C THR A 36 9.04 -3.09 7.12
N GLN A 37 7.82 -3.31 7.59
CA GLN A 37 7.49 -4.26 8.65
C GLN A 37 6.17 -4.99 8.34
N PRO A 38 5.96 -6.19 8.89
CA PRO A 38 4.72 -6.93 8.69
C PRO A 38 3.51 -6.16 9.22
N LEU A 39 2.42 -6.21 8.47
CA LEU A 39 1.13 -5.71 8.92
C LEU A 39 0.16 -6.89 9.06
N PRO A 40 0.16 -7.58 10.22
CA PRO A 40 -0.61 -8.80 10.41
C PRO A 40 -2.12 -8.59 10.30
N GLU A 41 -2.61 -7.41 10.65
CA GLU A 41 -4.04 -7.07 10.72
C GLU A 41 -4.66 -6.73 9.36
N ALA A 42 -3.86 -6.39 8.35
CA ALA A 42 -4.36 -6.09 7.01
C ALA A 42 -4.54 -7.38 6.20
N GLY A 43 -5.76 -7.93 6.26
CA GLY A 43 -6.21 -9.08 5.48
C GLY A 43 -6.84 -8.68 4.14
N GLU A 44 -7.23 -9.67 3.36
CA GLU A 44 -8.05 -9.43 2.17
C GLU A 44 -9.34 -8.69 2.55
N GLY A 45 -9.69 -7.67 1.77
CA GLY A 45 -10.81 -6.78 2.01
C GLY A 45 -10.51 -5.61 2.95
N THR A 46 -9.38 -5.60 3.67
CA THR A 46 -9.04 -4.48 4.56
C THR A 46 -8.82 -3.21 3.75
N GLU A 47 -9.51 -2.14 4.13
CA GLU A 47 -9.33 -0.81 3.54
C GLU A 47 -8.22 -0.03 4.23
N GLY A 48 -7.54 0.83 3.47
CA GLY A 48 -6.50 1.70 3.97
C GLY A 48 -6.25 2.90 3.05
N VAL A 49 -5.25 3.69 3.40
CA VAL A 49 -4.78 4.83 2.60
C VAL A 49 -3.30 4.65 2.27
N LEU A 50 -2.95 4.80 1.00
CA LEU A 50 -1.58 4.97 0.56
C LEU A 50 -1.28 6.46 0.41
N GLU A 51 -0.34 6.96 1.19
CA GLU A 51 0.28 8.27 1.01
C GLU A 51 1.54 8.13 0.14
N MET A 52 1.59 8.88 -0.95
CA MET A 52 2.71 8.89 -1.89
C MET A 52 3.83 9.81 -1.43
N HIS A 53 4.99 9.71 -2.08
CA HIS A 53 6.15 10.56 -1.79
C HIS A 53 5.90 12.07 -1.91
N ASP A 54 4.92 12.49 -2.72
CA ASP A 54 4.48 13.87 -2.92
C ASP A 54 3.37 14.32 -1.95
N GLY A 55 2.96 13.44 -1.03
CA GLY A 55 1.88 13.67 -0.07
C GLY A 55 0.48 13.38 -0.60
N ALA A 56 0.33 12.96 -1.87
CA ALA A 56 -0.97 12.55 -2.40
C ALA A 56 -1.48 11.30 -1.68
N ARG A 57 -2.79 11.27 -1.38
CA ARG A 57 -3.43 10.18 -0.65
C ARG A 57 -4.47 9.46 -1.49
N PHE A 58 -4.42 8.13 -1.45
CA PHE A 58 -5.29 7.26 -2.23
C PHE A 58 -5.89 6.19 -1.32
N ARG A 59 -7.21 6.02 -1.41
CA ARG A 59 -7.91 4.92 -0.74
C ARG A 59 -7.61 3.63 -1.50
N VAL A 60 -7.31 2.58 -0.75
CA VAL A 60 -7.00 1.24 -1.26
C VAL A 60 -7.76 0.17 -0.48
N THR A 61 -7.91 -0.99 -1.11
CA THR A 61 -8.30 -2.23 -0.43
C THR A 61 -7.25 -3.30 -0.69
N VAL A 62 -6.89 -4.07 0.34
CA VAL A 62 -5.99 -5.22 0.21
C VAL A 62 -6.75 -6.33 -0.49
N THR A 63 -6.20 -6.86 -1.58
CA THR A 63 -6.81 -7.95 -2.35
C THR A 63 -6.12 -9.27 -2.12
N GLU A 64 -4.85 -9.26 -1.70
CA GLU A 64 -4.09 -10.48 -1.42
C GLU A 64 -2.90 -10.16 -0.50
N ARG A 65 -2.57 -11.10 0.40
CA ARG A 65 -1.30 -11.09 1.14
C ARG A 65 -0.35 -12.06 0.50
N LEU A 66 0.83 -11.59 0.14
CA LEU A 66 1.84 -12.45 -0.46
C LEU A 66 2.69 -13.15 0.61
N PRO A 67 3.31 -14.30 0.27
CA PRO A 67 4.20 -15.00 1.18
C PRO A 67 5.30 -14.07 1.72
N GLY A 68 5.55 -14.11 3.03
CA GLY A 68 6.53 -13.23 3.69
C GLY A 68 5.91 -12.08 4.52
N GLY A 69 4.59 -11.86 4.44
CA GLY A 69 3.83 -11.05 5.41
C GLY A 69 3.93 -9.52 5.25
N ASN A 70 4.94 -9.04 4.52
CA ASN A 70 5.20 -7.62 4.28
C ASN A 70 4.78 -7.17 2.88
N GLU A 71 4.54 -8.11 1.95
CA GLU A 71 4.08 -7.80 0.61
C GLU A 71 2.56 -7.97 0.50
N LEU A 72 1.91 -6.95 -0.03
CA LEU A 72 0.46 -6.87 -0.18
C LEU A 72 0.13 -6.51 -1.63
N ARG A 73 -0.87 -7.19 -2.20
CA ARG A 73 -1.58 -6.69 -3.38
C ARG A 73 -2.73 -5.83 -2.93
N MET A 74 -2.85 -4.68 -3.57
CA MET A 74 -3.87 -3.69 -3.27
C MET A 74 -4.53 -3.20 -4.54
N LYS A 75 -5.76 -2.76 -4.41
CA LYS A 75 -6.51 -2.08 -5.45
C LYS A 75 -6.85 -0.67 -5.02
N LEU A 76 -6.55 0.30 -5.88
CA LEU A 76 -6.98 1.68 -5.72
C LEU A 76 -8.51 1.76 -5.87
N VAL A 77 -9.17 2.30 -4.84
CA VAL A 77 -10.64 2.46 -4.82
C VAL A 77 -11.06 3.91 -4.98
N GLY A 78 -10.15 4.88 -4.75
CA GLY A 78 -10.41 6.29 -5.01
C GLY A 78 -9.35 7.21 -4.42
N ARG A 79 -9.59 8.52 -4.50
CA ARG A 79 -8.79 9.52 -3.76
C ARG A 79 -9.25 9.57 -2.30
N GLY A 80 -8.31 9.82 -1.39
CA GLY A 80 -8.50 9.89 0.07
C GLY A 80 -8.03 11.21 0.65
#